data_AF-U6H4P3-F1
#
_entry.id   AF-U6H4P3-F1
#
_cell.length_a   1.000
_cell.length_b   1.000
_cell.length_c   1.000
_cell.angle_alpha   90.00
_cell.angle_beta   90.00
_cell.angle_gamma   90.00
#
_symmetry.space_group_name_H-M   'P 1'
#
loop_
_entity.id
_entity.type
_entity.pdbx_description
1 polymer ?
#
loop_
_entity_poly.entity_id
_entity_poly.type
_entity_poly.pdbx_seq_one_letter_code
_entity_poly.pdbx_strand_id
1 'polypeptide(L)'
;MLLLVAVKFFNFHPLLNILAFGVATTESLISFKAFGLRHTAAKTVHGCLQLASFLLGIAAFTVVILFHNSNEFPNFYSVHSWIGLTVYALSWCQFLSGLLIFWLPGFAPGSVKAAYIRYHKIGGIVIYSGALAAVCSGLMQKQSFLRNNSPKAPLFGTANILANALGVTAVLILFAVLAVLGFENISSHRSLPSPRTPESVPPEDGDLRAFGSAADTERLRPRTPNRRARQAGIFYLSRPQLRWLLKLLMSAAMKQASFLYGAERMRWVFVQTPHNNAMRGTDPQRRQLRHRSRRVAHP
;
A
#
# COMPACT_ATOMS: atom_id res chain seq x y z
N MET A 1 6.67 -35.31 -10.37
CA MET A 1 5.48 -34.50 -10.74
C MET A 1 5.17 -33.41 -9.72
N LEU A 2 5.10 -33.70 -8.41
CA LEU A 2 4.93 -32.68 -7.35
C LEU A 2 6.00 -31.57 -7.33
N LEU A 3 7.27 -31.92 -7.57
CA LEU A 3 8.38 -30.93 -7.60
C LEU A 3 8.25 -29.92 -8.76
N LEU A 4 7.73 -30.35 -9.92
CA LEU A 4 7.47 -29.50 -11.10
C LEU A 4 6.22 -28.61 -10.93
N VAL A 5 5.33 -29.00 -10.02
CA VAL A 5 4.12 -28.25 -9.65
C VAL A 5 4.47 -27.13 -8.65
N ALA A 6 5.38 -27.37 -7.72
CA ALA A 6 5.83 -26.39 -6.73
C ALA A 6 6.47 -25.12 -7.32
N VAL A 7 7.32 -25.25 -8.36
CA VAL A 7 8.03 -24.10 -8.97
C VAL A 7 7.09 -23.12 -9.68
N LYS A 8 5.91 -23.58 -10.14
CA LYS A 8 4.94 -22.75 -10.88
C LYS A 8 4.11 -21.83 -9.99
N PHE A 9 4.02 -22.10 -8.68
CA PHE A 9 3.11 -21.35 -7.82
C PHE A 9 3.66 -20.01 -7.30
N PHE A 10 4.98 -19.82 -7.23
CA PHE A 10 5.52 -18.60 -6.61
C PHE A 10 5.02 -17.31 -7.27
N ASN A 11 4.78 -17.29 -8.58
CA ASN A 11 4.29 -16.07 -9.27
C ASN A 11 2.88 -15.64 -8.84
N PHE A 12 2.10 -16.55 -8.26
CA PHE A 12 0.83 -16.17 -7.65
C PHE A 12 1.06 -15.33 -6.39
N HIS A 13 2.17 -15.49 -5.66
CA HIS A 13 2.45 -14.67 -4.48
C HIS A 13 2.48 -13.16 -4.79
N PRO A 14 3.32 -12.63 -5.71
CA PRO A 14 3.29 -11.21 -6.03
C PRO A 14 1.99 -10.80 -6.73
N LEU A 15 1.42 -11.64 -7.62
CA LEU A 15 0.16 -11.32 -8.32
C LEU A 15 -1.00 -11.14 -7.33
N LEU A 16 -1.22 -12.11 -6.44
CA LEU A 16 -2.27 -12.07 -5.43
C LEU A 16 -2.07 -10.92 -4.44
N ASN A 17 -0.82 -10.59 -4.08
CA ASN A 17 -0.53 -9.44 -3.23
C ASN A 17 -0.80 -8.09 -3.91
N ILE A 18 -0.53 -7.97 -5.22
CA ILE A 18 -0.88 -6.77 -5.99
C ILE A 18 -2.41 -6.64 -6.08
N LEU A 19 -3.14 -7.74 -6.30
CA LEU A 19 -4.59 -7.74 -6.30
C LEU A 19 -5.17 -7.36 -4.93
N ALA A 20 -4.62 -7.93 -3.85
CA ALA A 20 -5.06 -7.67 -2.48
C ALA A 20 -4.77 -6.22 -2.05
N PHE A 21 -3.49 -5.86 -2.01
CA PHE A 21 -3.05 -4.60 -1.42
C PHE A 21 -2.91 -3.48 -2.45
N GLY A 22 -2.45 -3.78 -3.66
CA GLY A 22 -2.34 -2.78 -4.73
C GLY A 22 -3.67 -2.33 -5.32
N VAL A 23 -4.68 -3.21 -5.33
CA VAL A 23 -6.00 -2.92 -5.93
C VAL A 23 -7.12 -2.90 -4.91
N ALA A 24 -7.49 -4.04 -4.33
CA ALA A 24 -8.69 -4.15 -3.49
C ALA A 24 -8.61 -3.23 -2.26
N THR A 25 -7.46 -3.23 -1.57
CA THR A 25 -7.22 -2.31 -0.44
C THR A 25 -7.23 -0.85 -0.89
N THR A 26 -6.60 -0.50 -2.01
CA THR A 26 -6.58 0.86 -2.57
C THR A 26 -7.99 1.40 -2.81
N GLU A 27 -8.82 0.65 -3.54
CA GLU A 27 -10.22 1.03 -3.81
C GLU A 27 -11.03 1.11 -2.50
N SER A 28 -10.75 0.21 -1.55
CA SER A 28 -11.41 0.19 -0.26
C SER A 28 -11.13 1.45 0.56
N LEU A 29 -9.87 1.90 0.63
CA LEU A 29 -9.45 3.08 1.37
C LEU A 29 -10.13 4.35 0.86
N ILE A 30 -10.25 4.49 -0.46
CA ILE A 30 -10.81 5.69 -1.08
C ILE A 30 -12.33 5.64 -1.23
N SER A 31 -12.99 4.51 -1.00
CA SER A 31 -14.42 4.29 -1.26
C SER A 31 -15.36 5.36 -0.69
N PHE A 32 -15.09 5.82 0.54
CA PHE A 32 -15.86 6.89 1.21
C PHE A 32 -15.66 8.28 0.60
N LYS A 33 -14.61 8.50 -0.19
CA LYS A 33 -14.25 9.81 -0.75
C LYS A 33 -14.26 9.87 -2.27
N ALA A 34 -14.04 8.76 -2.97
CA ALA A 34 -13.77 8.73 -4.40
C ALA A 34 -14.98 8.36 -5.27
N PHE A 35 -16.00 7.71 -4.72
CA PHE A 35 -17.09 7.16 -5.53
C PHE A 35 -18.39 7.94 -5.45
N GLY A 36 -18.51 8.94 -4.56
CA GLY A 36 -19.75 9.70 -4.40
C GLY A 36 -20.92 8.85 -3.87
N LEU A 37 -20.61 7.74 -3.21
CA LEU A 37 -21.59 6.81 -2.66
C LEU A 37 -22.24 7.38 -1.39
N ARG A 38 -23.49 6.99 -1.14
CA ARG A 38 -24.10 7.14 0.19
C ARG A 38 -23.25 6.42 1.24
N HIS A 39 -23.22 6.92 2.47
CA HIS A 39 -22.37 6.40 3.53
C HIS A 39 -22.54 4.88 3.75
N THR A 40 -23.78 4.37 3.73
CA THR A 40 -24.07 2.94 3.87
C THR A 40 -23.47 2.12 2.71
N ALA A 41 -23.65 2.56 1.47
CA ALA A 41 -23.07 1.91 0.29
C ALA A 41 -21.53 1.97 0.30
N ALA A 42 -20.93 3.12 0.66
CA ALA A 42 -19.49 3.25 0.80
C ALA A 42 -18.92 2.29 1.84
N LYS A 43 -19.59 2.17 2.99
CA LYS A 43 -19.24 1.20 4.03
C LYS A 43 -19.33 -0.23 3.53
N THR A 44 -20.38 -0.57 2.78
CA THR A 44 -20.53 -1.91 2.19
C THR A 44 -19.39 -2.22 1.23
N VAL A 45 -19.12 -1.32 0.28
CA VAL A 45 -18.03 -1.45 -0.69
C VAL A 45 -16.68 -1.57 0.02
N HIS A 46 -16.41 -0.74 1.03
CA HIS A 46 -15.19 -0.81 1.84
C HIS A 46 -15.00 -2.21 2.45
N GLY A 47 -16.01 -2.72 3.14
CA GLY A 47 -15.94 -4.03 3.82
C GLY A 47 -15.80 -5.20 2.85
N CYS A 48 -16.55 -5.21 1.74
CA CYS A 48 -16.43 -6.26 0.73
C CYS A 48 -15.05 -6.28 0.07
N LEU A 49 -14.49 -5.11 -0.24
CA LEU A 49 -13.15 -5.02 -0.82
C LEU A 49 -12.06 -5.41 0.19
N GLN A 50 -12.21 -5.08 1.48
CA GLN A 50 -11.26 -5.58 2.50
C GLN A 50 -11.38 -7.09 2.71
N LEU A 51 -12.58 -7.65 2.65
CA LEU A 51 -12.77 -9.11 2.71
C LEU A 51 -12.09 -9.79 1.51
N ALA A 52 -12.26 -9.25 0.29
CA ALA A 52 -11.56 -9.74 -0.89
C ALA A 52 -10.04 -9.67 -0.72
N SER A 53 -9.51 -8.53 -0.23
CA SER A 53 -8.09 -8.37 0.08
C SER A 53 -7.59 -9.37 1.12
N PHE A 54 -8.37 -9.61 2.17
CA PHE A 54 -8.05 -10.58 3.22
C PHE A 54 -7.91 -12.00 2.65
N LEU A 55 -8.87 -12.45 1.84
CA LEU A 55 -8.85 -13.78 1.22
C LEU A 55 -7.70 -13.94 0.22
N LEU A 56 -7.46 -12.93 -0.63
CA LEU A 56 -6.33 -12.90 -1.56
C LEU A 56 -4.99 -12.92 -0.81
N GLY A 57 -4.90 -12.20 0.30
CA GLY A 57 -3.73 -12.15 1.17
C GLY A 57 -3.41 -13.50 1.80
N ILE A 58 -4.43 -14.22 2.33
CA ILE A 58 -4.27 -15.59 2.82
C ILE A 58 -3.73 -16.49 1.71
N ALA A 59 -4.36 -16.48 0.52
CA ALA A 59 -3.91 -17.29 -0.60
C ALA A 59 -2.46 -16.98 -1.00
N ALA A 60 -2.08 -15.70 -1.05
CA ALA A 60 -0.71 -15.28 -1.37
C ALA A 60 0.31 -15.75 -0.33
N PHE A 61 -0.05 -15.69 0.96
CA PHE A 61 0.80 -16.15 2.05
C PHE A 61 0.96 -17.67 2.02
N THR A 62 -0.13 -18.42 1.85
CA THR A 62 -0.10 -19.88 1.72
C THR A 62 0.79 -20.32 0.56
N VAL A 63 0.66 -19.66 -0.60
CA VAL A 63 1.47 -19.97 -1.79
C VAL A 63 2.96 -19.85 -1.52
N VAL A 64 3.42 -18.77 -0.85
CA VAL A 64 4.87 -18.58 -0.62
C VAL A 64 5.43 -19.55 0.42
N ILE A 65 4.65 -19.88 1.46
CA ILE A 65 5.05 -20.89 2.46
C ILE A 65 5.14 -22.28 1.83
N LEU A 66 4.15 -22.67 1.03
CA LEU A 66 4.20 -23.94 0.31
C LEU A 66 5.37 -24.00 -0.67
N PHE A 67 5.66 -22.89 -1.36
CA PHE A 67 6.81 -22.80 -2.27
C PHE A 67 8.13 -22.98 -1.52
N HIS A 68 8.36 -22.26 -0.42
CA HIS A 68 9.59 -22.39 0.36
C HIS A 68 9.75 -23.80 0.95
N ASN A 69 8.70 -24.34 1.58
CA ASN A 69 8.74 -25.66 2.20
C ASN A 69 9.00 -26.77 1.17
N SER A 70 8.40 -26.68 -0.01
CA SER A 70 8.59 -27.66 -1.09
C SER A 70 9.97 -27.62 -1.73
N ASN A 71 10.73 -26.52 -1.54
CA ASN A 71 12.07 -26.33 -2.07
C ASN A 71 13.14 -26.24 -0.97
N GLU A 72 12.77 -26.55 0.28
CA GLU A 72 13.66 -26.49 1.45
C GLU A 72 14.33 -25.11 1.67
N PHE A 73 13.65 -24.04 1.25
CA PHE A 73 14.11 -22.69 1.52
C PHE A 73 13.69 -22.25 2.92
N PRO A 74 14.58 -21.59 3.69
CA PRO A 74 14.20 -21.05 4.99
C PRO A 74 13.11 -19.99 4.84
N ASN A 75 12.14 -20.01 5.75
CA ASN A 75 11.11 -18.99 5.82
C ASN A 75 11.56 -17.79 6.67
N PHE A 76 10.97 -16.63 6.40
CA PHE A 76 11.06 -15.43 7.25
C PHE A 76 12.47 -14.89 7.55
N TYR A 77 13.44 -15.07 6.65
CA TYR A 77 14.81 -14.56 6.86
C TYR A 77 15.06 -13.16 6.28
N SER A 78 14.18 -12.67 5.39
CA SER A 78 14.41 -11.39 4.69
C SER A 78 13.61 -10.24 5.30
N VAL A 79 14.12 -9.01 5.18
CA VAL A 79 13.38 -7.80 5.63
C VAL A 79 11.99 -7.71 4.98
N HIS A 80 11.88 -8.05 3.68
CA HIS A 80 10.59 -8.12 2.99
C HIS A 80 9.61 -9.05 3.72
N SER A 81 10.06 -10.24 4.14
CA SER A 81 9.20 -11.20 4.84
C SER A 81 8.77 -10.73 6.23
N TRP A 82 9.62 -9.97 6.94
CA TRP A 82 9.26 -9.37 8.23
C TRP A 82 8.23 -8.24 8.06
N ILE A 83 8.46 -7.31 7.11
CA ILE A 83 7.48 -6.26 6.78
C ILE A 83 6.16 -6.90 6.35
N GLY A 84 6.22 -7.89 5.45
CA GLY A 84 5.04 -8.60 4.95
C GLY A 84 4.26 -9.30 6.06
N LEU A 85 4.93 -10.00 6.97
CA LEU A 85 4.28 -10.67 8.11
C LEU A 85 3.59 -9.64 9.03
N THR A 86 4.27 -8.54 9.34
CA THR A 86 3.67 -7.44 10.13
C THR A 86 2.45 -6.86 9.43
N VAL A 87 2.52 -6.61 8.11
CA VAL A 87 1.39 -6.10 7.32
C VAL A 87 0.22 -7.08 7.34
N TYR A 88 0.45 -8.38 7.13
CA TYR A 88 -0.61 -9.38 7.19
C TYR A 88 -1.28 -9.38 8.56
N ALA A 89 -0.51 -9.54 9.64
CA ALA A 89 -1.04 -9.59 11.00
C ALA A 89 -1.87 -8.33 11.33
N LEU A 90 -1.32 -7.15 11.09
CA LEU A 90 -2.03 -5.89 11.36
C LEU A 90 -3.25 -5.72 10.46
N SER A 91 -3.18 -6.07 9.18
CA SER A 91 -4.33 -5.98 8.25
C SER A 91 -5.48 -6.89 8.69
N TRP A 92 -5.19 -8.07 9.21
CA TRP A 92 -6.18 -9.02 9.69
C TRP A 92 -6.82 -8.53 10.99
N CYS A 93 -6.03 -8.06 11.94
CA CYS A 93 -6.54 -7.40 13.15
C CYS A 93 -7.42 -6.19 12.80
N GLN A 94 -6.98 -5.37 11.84
CA GLN A 94 -7.71 -4.19 11.36
C GLN A 94 -9.03 -4.54 10.69
N PHE A 95 -9.05 -5.60 9.88
CA PHE A 95 -10.26 -6.10 9.23
C PHE A 95 -11.26 -6.64 10.25
N LEU A 96 -10.81 -7.53 11.14
CA LEU A 96 -11.67 -8.14 12.16
C LEU A 96 -12.23 -7.09 13.12
N SER A 97 -11.40 -6.20 13.65
CA SER A 97 -11.87 -5.10 14.51
C SER A 97 -12.83 -4.16 13.76
N GLY A 98 -12.55 -3.83 12.49
CA GLY A 98 -13.44 -3.03 11.66
C GLY A 98 -14.81 -3.70 11.43
N LEU A 99 -14.82 -5.01 11.17
CA LEU A 99 -16.03 -5.82 11.01
C LEU A 99 -16.85 -5.84 12.30
N LEU A 100 -16.22 -6.19 13.43
CA LEU A 100 -16.88 -6.28 14.72
C LEU A 100 -17.42 -4.92 15.19
N ILE A 101 -16.60 -3.86 15.14
CA ILE A 101 -16.96 -2.55 15.70
C ILE A 101 -17.92 -1.79 14.78
N PHE A 102 -17.64 -1.76 13.48
CA PHE A 102 -18.41 -0.91 12.57
C PHE A 102 -19.49 -1.67 11.83
N TRP A 103 -19.29 -2.92 11.41
CA TRP A 103 -20.24 -3.61 10.54
C TRP A 103 -21.36 -4.30 11.29
N LEU A 104 -21.05 -5.12 12.30
CA LEU A 104 -22.03 -5.90 13.04
C LEU A 104 -22.98 -5.00 13.85
N PRO A 105 -24.31 -5.03 13.59
CA PRO A 105 -25.27 -4.28 14.38
C PRO A 105 -25.26 -4.74 15.84
N GLY A 106 -25.36 -3.79 16.78
CA GLY A 106 -25.43 -4.10 18.22
C GLY A 106 -24.14 -4.54 18.90
N PHE A 107 -23.09 -4.93 18.16
CA PHE A 107 -21.84 -5.44 18.77
C PHE A 107 -21.07 -4.37 19.56
N ALA A 108 -20.94 -3.15 19.00
CA ALA A 108 -20.24 -2.04 19.65
C ALA A 108 -21.15 -0.81 19.84
N PRO A 109 -21.18 -0.21 21.04
CA PRO A 109 -21.92 1.02 21.30
C PRO A 109 -21.31 2.22 20.58
N GLY A 110 -22.07 3.31 20.47
CA GLY A 110 -21.64 4.53 19.78
C GLY A 110 -20.35 5.13 20.36
N SER A 111 -20.15 5.06 21.68
CA SER A 111 -18.95 5.55 22.36
C SER A 111 -17.68 4.82 21.91
N VAL A 112 -17.72 3.48 21.81
CA VAL A 112 -16.59 2.66 21.34
C VAL A 112 -16.28 2.97 19.87
N LYS A 113 -17.32 3.08 19.02
CA LYS A 113 -17.17 3.48 17.61
C LYS A 113 -16.48 4.84 17.48
N ALA A 114 -16.89 5.81 18.28
CA ALA A 114 -16.33 7.16 18.27
C ALA A 114 -14.87 7.19 18.78
N ALA A 115 -14.54 6.40 19.80
CA ALA A 115 -13.18 6.29 20.31
C ALA A 115 -12.24 5.58 19.31
N TYR A 116 -12.73 4.53 18.64
CA TYR A 116 -11.90 3.68 17.80
C TYR A 116 -11.66 4.23 16.37
N ILE A 117 -12.59 5.02 15.84
CA ILE A 117 -12.54 5.45 14.42
C ILE A 117 -11.24 6.16 14.02
N ARG A 118 -10.61 6.91 14.95
CA ARG A 118 -9.31 7.57 14.69
C ARG A 118 -8.22 6.53 14.45
N TYR A 119 -8.13 5.52 15.32
CA TYR A 119 -7.17 4.43 15.20
C TYR A 119 -7.42 3.59 13.96
N HIS A 120 -8.70 3.34 13.62
CA HIS A 120 -9.04 2.63 12.41
C HIS A 120 -8.57 3.38 11.14
N LYS A 121 -8.77 4.69 11.07
CA LYS A 121 -8.33 5.50 9.93
C LYS A 121 -6.80 5.56 9.81
N ILE A 122 -6.10 5.87 10.90
CA ILE A 122 -4.63 5.99 10.89
C ILE A 122 -3.98 4.63 10.66
N GLY A 123 -4.45 3.60 11.36
CA GLY A 123 -3.96 2.22 11.22
C GLY A 123 -4.10 1.72 9.78
N GLY A 124 -5.24 1.99 9.13
CA GLY A 124 -5.44 1.63 7.72
C GLY A 124 -4.40 2.25 6.77
N ILE A 125 -4.05 3.52 6.97
CA ILE A 125 -3.04 4.22 6.16
C ILE A 125 -1.63 3.67 6.44
N VAL A 126 -1.29 3.41 7.69
CA VAL A 126 0.01 2.85 8.09
C VAL A 126 0.20 1.44 7.51
N ILE A 127 -0.81 0.57 7.66
CA ILE A 127 -0.80 -0.80 7.11
C ILE A 127 -0.66 -0.76 5.60
N TYR A 128 -1.42 0.10 4.92
CA TYR A 128 -1.36 0.25 3.47
C TYR A 128 0.02 0.73 2.99
N SER A 129 0.62 1.70 3.69
CA SER A 129 1.97 2.18 3.39
C SER A 129 3.01 1.06 3.55
N GLY A 130 2.90 0.27 4.63
CA GLY A 130 3.71 -0.92 4.85
C GLY A 130 3.53 -1.98 3.77
N ALA A 131 2.31 -2.19 3.28
CA ALA A 131 2.02 -3.14 2.21
C ALA A 131 2.72 -2.74 0.90
N LEU A 132 2.69 -1.46 0.54
CA LEU A 132 3.40 -0.96 -0.65
C LEU A 132 4.92 -1.01 -0.47
N ALA A 133 5.43 -0.76 0.75
CA ALA A 133 6.84 -0.98 1.07
C ALA A 133 7.24 -2.46 0.89
N ALA A 134 6.39 -3.40 1.34
CA ALA A 134 6.60 -4.83 1.15
C ALA A 134 6.58 -5.22 -0.33
N VAL A 135 5.70 -4.64 -1.16
CA VAL A 135 5.70 -4.83 -2.61
C VAL A 135 7.03 -4.39 -3.21
N CYS A 136 7.49 -3.17 -2.89
CA CYS A 136 8.77 -2.65 -3.41
C CYS A 136 9.95 -3.53 -2.97
N SER A 137 10.05 -3.88 -1.69
CA SER A 137 11.13 -4.73 -1.20
C SER A 137 11.08 -6.15 -1.78
N GLY A 138 9.88 -6.69 -2.03
CA GLY A 138 9.69 -8.00 -2.66
C GLY A 138 10.13 -8.02 -4.13
N LEU A 139 9.82 -6.96 -4.88
CA LEU A 139 10.30 -6.76 -6.25
C LEU A 139 11.84 -6.72 -6.28
N MET A 140 12.45 -5.91 -5.40
CA MET A 140 13.91 -5.80 -5.28
C MET A 140 14.56 -7.15 -4.91
N GLN A 141 13.99 -7.88 -3.95
CA GLN A 141 14.49 -9.20 -3.55
C GLN A 141 14.41 -10.19 -4.70
N LYS A 142 13.29 -10.22 -5.44
CA LYS A 142 13.13 -11.12 -6.60
C LYS A 142 14.09 -10.78 -7.73
N GLN A 143 14.29 -9.49 -8.03
CA GLN A 143 15.27 -9.05 -9.03
C GLN A 143 16.70 -9.47 -8.63
N SER A 144 17.05 -9.36 -7.35
CA SER A 144 18.35 -9.78 -6.82
C SER A 144 18.56 -11.29 -6.98
N PHE A 145 17.55 -12.11 -6.69
CA PHE A 145 17.63 -13.56 -6.90
C PHE A 145 17.78 -13.93 -8.38
N LEU A 146 17.01 -13.27 -9.26
CA LEU A 146 17.15 -13.49 -10.72
C LEU A 146 18.52 -13.05 -11.23
N ARG A 147 19.08 -11.97 -10.68
CA ARG A 147 20.42 -11.48 -11.02
C ARG A 147 21.50 -12.49 -10.63
N ASN A 148 21.41 -13.06 -9.43
CA ASN A 148 22.36 -14.06 -8.95
C ASN A 148 22.30 -15.35 -9.78
N ASN A 149 21.10 -15.77 -10.18
CA ASN A 149 20.91 -16.98 -11.00
C ASN A 149 21.19 -16.76 -12.49
N SER A 150 21.19 -15.52 -12.97
CA SER A 150 21.43 -15.18 -14.38
C SER A 150 22.28 -13.92 -14.54
N PRO A 151 23.58 -13.96 -14.19
CA PRO A 151 24.43 -12.77 -14.14
C PRO A 151 24.60 -12.06 -15.49
N LYS A 152 24.53 -12.83 -16.59
CA LYS A 152 24.67 -12.31 -17.97
C LYS A 152 23.36 -11.73 -18.53
N ALA A 153 22.24 -11.85 -17.82
CA ALA A 153 20.98 -11.27 -18.28
C ALA A 153 21.10 -9.74 -18.39
N PRO A 154 20.47 -9.11 -19.41
CA PRO A 154 20.55 -7.68 -19.61
C PRO A 154 19.92 -6.93 -18.43
N LEU A 155 20.65 -5.94 -17.89
CA LEU A 155 20.17 -5.10 -16.79
C LEU A 155 18.87 -4.38 -17.14
N PHE A 156 18.82 -3.81 -18.35
CA PHE A 156 17.66 -3.14 -18.94
C PHE A 156 16.72 -4.12 -19.67
N GLY A 157 16.70 -5.39 -19.27
CA GLY A 157 15.73 -6.35 -19.78
C GLY A 157 14.30 -5.96 -19.44
N THR A 158 13.35 -6.33 -20.31
CA THR A 158 11.95 -5.88 -20.23
C THR A 158 11.31 -6.08 -18.85
N ALA A 159 11.47 -7.22 -18.17
CA ALA A 159 10.85 -7.36 -16.84
C ALA A 159 11.58 -6.64 -15.73
N ASN A 160 12.90 -6.37 -15.83
CA ASN A 160 13.55 -5.51 -14.84
C ASN A 160 13.00 -4.08 -14.94
N ILE A 161 12.82 -3.59 -16.17
CA ILE A 161 12.19 -2.28 -16.41
C ILE A 161 10.76 -2.29 -15.89
N LEU A 162 9.96 -3.32 -16.18
CA LEU A 162 8.58 -3.39 -15.71
C LEU A 162 8.46 -3.56 -14.20
N ALA A 163 9.35 -4.32 -13.56
CA ALA A 163 9.40 -4.44 -12.10
C ALA A 163 9.74 -3.08 -11.45
N ASN A 164 10.71 -2.35 -11.99
CA ASN A 164 11.04 -1.00 -11.53
C ASN A 164 9.86 -0.05 -11.74
N ALA A 165 9.23 -0.09 -12.91
CA ALA A 165 8.06 0.73 -13.21
C ALA A 165 6.88 0.42 -12.28
N LEU A 166 6.68 -0.85 -11.91
CA LEU A 166 5.66 -1.27 -10.95
C LEU A 166 5.98 -0.74 -9.54
N GLY A 167 7.25 -0.80 -9.11
CA GLY A 167 7.68 -0.21 -7.84
C GLY A 167 7.46 1.31 -7.78
N VAL A 168 7.82 2.03 -8.85
CA VAL A 168 7.53 3.46 -8.97
C VAL A 168 6.02 3.73 -8.96
N THR A 169 5.24 2.92 -9.67
CA THR A 169 3.78 3.04 -9.71
C THR A 169 3.17 2.84 -8.32
N ALA A 170 3.67 1.87 -7.53
CA ALA A 170 3.24 1.67 -6.15
C ALA A 170 3.47 2.91 -5.28
N VAL A 171 4.64 3.56 -5.39
CA VAL A 171 4.93 4.81 -4.68
C VAL A 171 4.01 5.96 -5.13
N LEU A 172 3.75 6.09 -6.42
CA LEU A 172 2.83 7.11 -6.94
C LEU A 172 1.38 6.88 -6.49
N ILE A 173 0.95 5.61 -6.42
CA ILE A 173 -0.37 5.25 -5.87
C ILE A 173 -0.45 5.68 -4.40
N LEU A 174 0.59 5.44 -3.59
CA LEU A 174 0.60 5.88 -2.19
C LEU A 174 0.36 7.39 -2.08
N PHE A 175 1.11 8.20 -2.83
CA PHE A 175 0.94 9.65 -2.82
C PHE A 175 -0.45 10.08 -3.29
N ALA A 176 -0.97 9.44 -4.34
CA ALA A 176 -2.32 9.72 -4.82
C ALA A 176 -3.39 9.40 -3.77
N VAL A 177 -3.30 8.25 -3.09
CA VAL A 177 -4.21 7.87 -2.00
C VAL A 177 -4.11 8.86 -0.85
N LEU A 178 -2.91 9.20 -0.39
CA LEU A 178 -2.70 10.19 0.67
C LEU A 178 -3.29 11.55 0.29
N ALA A 179 -3.14 11.99 -0.96
CA ALA A 179 -3.76 13.21 -1.44
C ALA A 179 -5.30 13.14 -1.44
N VAL A 180 -5.90 12.01 -1.85
CA VAL A 180 -7.36 11.81 -1.82
C VAL A 180 -7.88 11.86 -0.39
N LEU A 181 -7.17 11.22 0.54
CA LEU A 181 -7.56 11.14 1.93
C LEU A 181 -7.31 12.46 2.69
N GLY A 182 -6.24 13.19 2.36
CA GLY A 182 -5.75 14.39 3.04
C GLY A 182 -6.30 15.74 2.56
N PHE A 183 -7.02 15.80 1.42
CA PHE A 183 -7.46 17.06 0.77
C PHE A 183 -8.31 18.01 1.64
N GLU A 184 -8.79 17.59 2.82
CA GLU A 184 -9.69 18.37 3.68
C GLU A 184 -8.99 19.13 4.81
N ASN A 185 -7.83 18.67 5.29
CA ASN A 185 -7.09 19.40 6.34
C ASN A 185 -6.61 20.78 5.84
N ILE A 186 -6.35 20.92 4.55
CA ILE A 186 -5.92 22.20 3.94
C ILE A 186 -7.11 23.14 3.73
N SER A 187 -8.29 22.60 3.46
CA SER A 187 -9.50 23.39 3.18
C SER A 187 -10.10 23.95 4.47
N SER A 188 -10.12 23.15 5.54
CA SER A 188 -10.64 23.53 6.86
C SER A 188 -9.83 24.68 7.49
N HIS A 189 -8.50 24.64 7.42
CA HIS A 189 -7.62 25.70 7.95
C HIS A 189 -7.66 27.03 7.16
N ARG A 190 -8.24 27.05 5.95
CA ARG A 190 -8.37 28.29 5.15
C ARG A 190 -9.68 29.05 5.39
N SER A 191 -10.62 28.47 6.12
CA SER A 191 -11.79 29.19 6.63
C SER A 191 -11.32 30.08 7.78
N LEU A 192 -10.98 31.34 7.48
CA LEU A 192 -10.72 32.37 8.49
C LEU A 192 -11.90 32.41 9.48
N PRO A 193 -11.66 32.59 10.79
CA PRO A 193 -12.75 32.84 11.73
C PRO A 193 -13.56 34.03 11.22
N SER A 194 -14.89 33.88 11.14
CA SER A 194 -15.77 35.02 10.93
C SER A 194 -15.46 36.07 12.01
N PRO A 195 -15.33 37.37 11.68
CA PRO A 195 -15.28 38.40 12.70
C PRO A 195 -16.49 38.20 13.62
N ARG A 196 -16.25 37.99 14.91
CA ARG A 196 -17.34 38.01 15.89
C ARG A 196 -17.94 39.40 15.83
N THR A 197 -19.22 39.50 15.49
CA THR A 197 -19.98 40.73 15.73
C THR A 197 -19.93 40.98 17.24
N PRO A 198 -19.56 42.19 17.69
CA PRO A 198 -19.60 42.52 19.10
C PRO A 198 -21.02 42.29 19.61
N GLU A 199 -21.11 41.56 20.71
CA GLU A 199 -22.32 41.29 21.47
C GLU A 199 -23.02 42.62 21.80
N SER A 200 -24.27 42.75 21.37
CA SER A 200 -25.07 43.95 21.61
C SER A 200 -25.44 44.03 23.09
N VAL A 201 -24.76 44.93 23.82
CA VAL A 201 -25.11 45.34 25.18
C VAL A 201 -26.50 46.03 25.13
N PRO A 202 -27.43 45.74 26.06
CA PRO A 202 -28.72 46.45 26.10
C PRO A 202 -28.51 47.90 26.57
N PRO A 203 -29.36 48.85 26.14
CA PRO A 203 -29.14 50.26 26.43
C PRO A 203 -29.46 50.56 27.89
N GLU A 204 -28.49 51.13 28.61
CA GLU A 204 -28.77 51.91 29.82
C GLU A 204 -29.25 53.31 29.41
N ASP A 205 -30.31 53.76 30.07
CA ASP A 205 -30.86 55.10 29.98
C ASP A 205 -29.80 56.16 30.32
N GLY A 206 -29.57 57.09 29.40
CA GLY A 206 -28.61 58.16 29.62
C GLY A 206 -28.49 59.09 28.42
N ASP A 207 -29.31 60.14 28.46
CA ASP A 207 -29.23 61.33 27.62
C ASP A 207 -27.77 61.81 27.46
N LEU A 208 -27.35 62.13 26.22
CA LEU A 208 -26.42 63.23 25.91
C LEU A 208 -26.24 63.37 24.39
N ARG A 209 -26.84 64.42 23.85
CA ARG A 209 -26.55 65.00 22.53
C ARG A 209 -25.09 65.46 22.47
N ALA A 210 -24.33 65.05 21.44
CA ALA A 210 -23.28 65.88 20.82
C ALA A 210 -22.56 65.19 19.63
N PHE A 211 -22.66 65.85 18.48
CA PHE A 211 -21.61 66.08 17.47
C PHE A 211 -20.92 64.91 16.74
N GLY A 212 -21.03 64.91 15.40
CA GLY A 212 -19.96 64.41 14.51
C GLY A 212 -20.42 63.76 13.21
N SER A 213 -20.33 64.49 12.12
CA SER A 213 -20.61 64.09 10.73
C SER A 213 -19.99 62.74 10.32
N ALA A 214 -20.83 61.82 9.82
CA ALA A 214 -20.45 60.53 9.26
C ALA A 214 -20.19 60.61 7.74
N ALA A 215 -19.21 61.42 7.31
CA ALA A 215 -18.94 61.62 5.88
C ALA A 215 -17.51 61.32 5.39
N ASP A 216 -16.54 60.95 6.24
CA ASP A 216 -15.12 60.93 5.83
C ASP A 216 -14.33 59.63 6.06
N THR A 217 -14.97 58.47 6.19
CA THR A 217 -14.25 57.18 6.39
C THR A 217 -14.31 56.21 5.21
N GLU A 218 -14.81 56.64 4.04
CA GLU A 218 -14.91 55.75 2.86
C GLU A 218 -13.66 55.75 1.96
N ARG A 219 -12.64 56.57 2.26
CA ARG A 219 -11.51 56.82 1.33
C ARG A 219 -10.20 56.07 1.63
N LEU A 220 -10.22 55.04 2.50
CA LEU A 220 -9.03 54.22 2.83
C LEU A 220 -9.33 52.71 2.91
N ARG A 221 -10.11 52.16 1.98
CA ARG A 221 -10.16 50.70 1.79
C ARG A 221 -9.09 50.26 0.77
N PRO A 222 -8.08 49.47 1.16
CA PRO A 222 -7.21 48.85 0.18
C PRO A 222 -8.04 47.91 -0.70
N ARG A 223 -7.98 48.11 -2.03
CA ARG A 223 -8.57 47.19 -3.02
C ARG A 223 -8.05 45.79 -2.73
N THR A 224 -8.96 44.89 -2.34
CA THR A 224 -8.65 43.49 -2.10
C THR A 224 -8.14 42.86 -3.41
N PRO A 225 -7.02 42.12 -3.39
CA PRO A 225 -6.58 41.42 -4.59
C PRO A 225 -7.64 40.39 -4.97
N ASN A 226 -8.05 40.45 -6.22
CA ASN A 226 -9.04 39.58 -6.85
C ASN A 226 -8.87 38.12 -6.41
N ARG A 227 -9.93 37.44 -5.93
CA ARG A 227 -9.89 36.05 -5.40
C ARG A 227 -9.27 35.04 -6.38
N ARG A 228 -9.24 35.36 -7.68
CA ARG A 228 -8.61 34.55 -8.74
C ARG A 228 -7.08 34.62 -8.75
N ALA A 229 -6.46 35.68 -8.24
CA ALA A 229 -5.00 35.86 -8.28
C ALA A 229 -4.23 35.07 -7.19
N ARG A 230 -4.91 34.61 -6.13
CA ARG A 230 -4.30 33.78 -5.07
C ARG A 230 -4.18 32.28 -5.42
N GLN A 231 -4.51 31.90 -6.65
CA GLN A 231 -4.32 30.55 -7.19
C GLN A 231 -2.98 30.37 -7.95
N ALA A 232 -2.14 31.40 -8.02
CA ALA A 232 -0.81 31.27 -8.60
C ALA A 232 0.18 30.69 -7.56
N GLY A 233 0.70 29.48 -7.83
CA GLY A 233 1.91 28.96 -7.18
C GLY A 233 1.77 27.64 -6.44
N ILE A 234 1.14 26.63 -7.06
CA ILE A 234 1.40 25.16 -7.00
C ILE A 234 0.22 24.55 -7.77
N PHE A 235 0.49 23.83 -8.87
CA PHE A 235 -0.54 23.13 -9.63
C PHE A 235 -1.16 22.01 -8.77
N TYR A 236 -2.19 22.33 -7.98
CA TYR A 236 -2.98 21.32 -7.29
C TYR A 236 -3.97 20.68 -8.25
N LEU A 237 -3.87 19.36 -8.44
CA LEU A 237 -4.89 18.58 -9.14
C LEU A 237 -6.22 18.68 -8.39
N SER A 238 -7.30 18.98 -9.11
CA SER A 238 -8.66 18.92 -8.59
C SER A 238 -9.05 17.49 -8.18
N ARG A 239 -10.04 17.33 -7.30
CA ARG A 239 -10.53 15.99 -6.87
C ARG A 239 -10.86 15.05 -8.03
N PRO A 240 -11.52 15.50 -9.13
CA PRO A 240 -11.74 14.66 -10.31
C PRO A 240 -10.44 14.24 -11.01
N GLN A 241 -9.48 15.16 -11.16
CA GLN A 241 -8.18 14.88 -11.78
C GLN A 241 -7.39 13.86 -10.96
N LEU A 242 -7.42 13.95 -9.63
CA LEU A 242 -6.75 13.01 -8.74
C LEU A 242 -7.35 11.61 -8.82
N ARG A 243 -8.68 11.49 -8.91
CA ARG A 243 -9.37 10.21 -9.12
C ARG A 243 -9.00 9.58 -10.46
N TRP A 244 -8.96 10.39 -11.52
CA TRP A 244 -8.55 9.92 -12.85
C TRP A 244 -7.12 9.40 -12.84
N LEU A 245 -6.19 10.15 -12.23
CA LEU A 245 -4.79 9.76 -12.09
C LEU A 245 -4.65 8.45 -11.32
N LEU A 246 -5.37 8.30 -10.19
CA LEU A 246 -5.34 7.07 -9.41
C LEU A 246 -5.82 5.86 -10.22
N LYS A 247 -6.94 5.99 -10.95
CA LYS A 247 -7.44 4.92 -11.82
C LYS A 247 -6.44 4.55 -12.92
N LEU A 248 -5.78 5.55 -13.52
CA LEU A 248 -4.74 5.34 -14.51
C LEU A 248 -3.57 4.55 -13.92
N LEU A 249 -3.07 4.96 -12.75
CA LEU A 249 -1.96 4.30 -12.06
C LEU A 249 -2.31 2.85 -11.68
N MET A 250 -3.51 2.61 -11.18
CA MET A 250 -3.97 1.26 -10.84
C MET A 250 -4.13 0.37 -12.09
N SER A 251 -4.65 0.93 -13.19
CA SER A 251 -4.71 0.23 -14.48
C SER A 251 -3.31 -0.12 -15.00
N ALA A 252 -2.36 0.81 -14.88
CA ALA A 252 -0.97 0.59 -15.27
C ALA A 252 -0.33 -0.51 -14.41
N ALA A 253 -0.48 -0.46 -13.09
CA ALA A 253 0.01 -1.48 -12.17
C ALA A 253 -0.55 -2.86 -12.51
N MET A 254 -1.85 -2.95 -12.80
CA MET A 254 -2.50 -4.19 -13.20
C MET A 254 -1.97 -4.72 -14.53
N LYS A 255 -1.83 -3.87 -15.56
CA LYS A 255 -1.26 -4.29 -16.85
C LYS A 255 0.19 -4.76 -16.71
N GLN A 256 1.00 -4.07 -15.89
CA GLN A 256 2.37 -4.47 -15.58
C GLN A 256 2.41 -5.82 -14.85
N ALA A 257 1.58 -6.00 -13.82
CA ALA A 257 1.49 -7.25 -13.07
C ALA A 257 1.01 -8.41 -13.95
N SER A 258 -0.03 -8.20 -14.77
CA SER A 258 -0.51 -9.19 -15.73
C SER A 258 0.53 -9.54 -16.79
N PHE A 259 1.34 -8.57 -17.24
CA PHE A 259 2.44 -8.86 -18.15
C PHE A 259 3.56 -9.66 -17.48
N LEU A 260 3.93 -9.29 -16.26
CA LEU A 260 5.00 -9.93 -15.49
C LEU A 260 4.62 -11.36 -15.05
N TYR A 261 3.35 -11.59 -14.72
CA TYR A 261 2.87 -12.82 -14.07
C TYR A 261 1.79 -13.57 -14.86
N GLY A 262 1.50 -13.16 -16.11
CA GLY A 262 0.49 -13.76 -16.97
C GLY A 262 0.87 -15.16 -17.51
N ALA A 263 -0.17 -15.98 -17.72
CA ALA A 263 -0.06 -17.42 -17.99
C ALA A 263 0.77 -17.79 -19.24
N GLU A 264 0.79 -16.96 -20.28
CA GLU A 264 1.50 -17.28 -21.54
C GLU A 264 3.01 -17.00 -21.52
N ARG A 265 3.53 -16.27 -20.53
CA ARG A 265 4.95 -15.86 -20.48
C ARG A 265 5.60 -16.08 -19.12
N MET A 266 5.28 -17.20 -18.48
CA MET A 266 6.04 -17.76 -17.35
C MET A 266 7.48 -18.21 -17.71
N ARG A 267 8.14 -17.60 -18.70
CA ARG A 267 9.58 -17.79 -18.96
C ARG A 267 10.47 -16.98 -18.01
N TRP A 268 9.91 -15.98 -17.31
CA TRP A 268 10.60 -15.25 -16.23
C TRP A 268 10.88 -16.08 -14.97
N VAL A 269 10.56 -17.38 -14.99
CA VAL A 269 10.34 -18.22 -13.81
C VAL A 269 11.34 -19.37 -13.71
N PHE A 270 12.12 -19.65 -14.76
CA PHE A 270 13.01 -20.81 -14.78
C PHE A 270 14.46 -20.42 -15.09
N VAL A 271 15.18 -19.99 -14.06
CA VAL A 271 16.56 -20.42 -13.82
C VAL A 271 16.71 -20.66 -12.31
N GLN A 272 16.07 -21.72 -11.83
CA GLN A 272 16.56 -22.47 -10.68
C GLN A 272 16.41 -23.94 -11.06
N THR A 273 17.32 -24.42 -11.91
CA THR A 273 17.68 -25.83 -11.82
C THR A 273 18.12 -26.07 -10.38
N PRO A 274 17.56 -27.05 -9.65
CA PRO A 274 18.10 -27.45 -8.37
C PRO A 274 19.58 -27.69 -8.57
N HIS A 275 20.42 -27.15 -7.70
CA HIS A 275 21.85 -27.46 -7.67
C HIS A 275 22.07 -28.90 -7.17
N ASN A 276 21.33 -29.89 -7.69
CA ASN A 276 21.66 -31.30 -7.59
C ASN A 276 22.78 -31.58 -8.58
N ASN A 277 24.00 -31.19 -8.22
CA ASN A 277 25.25 -31.85 -8.63
C ASN A 277 26.53 -31.26 -7.99
N ALA A 278 26.45 -30.37 -6.99
CA ALA A 278 27.65 -29.84 -6.32
C ALA A 278 28.08 -30.61 -5.04
N MET A 279 27.36 -31.65 -4.62
CA MET A 279 27.70 -32.51 -3.47
C MET A 279 27.98 -33.98 -3.88
N ARG A 280 28.46 -34.19 -5.12
CA ARG A 280 29.15 -35.43 -5.53
C ARG A 280 30.54 -35.16 -6.13
N GLY A 281 31.13 -34.02 -5.78
CA GLY A 281 32.53 -33.71 -6.05
C GLY A 281 33.38 -34.08 -4.83
N THR A 282 33.97 -35.27 -4.87
CA THR A 282 35.25 -35.64 -4.26
C THR A 282 35.69 -34.82 -3.02
N ASP A 283 35.26 -35.24 -1.84
CA ASP A 283 35.94 -34.89 -0.60
C ASP A 283 37.35 -35.55 -0.60
N PRO A 284 38.45 -34.78 -0.68
CA PRO A 284 39.81 -35.33 -0.67
C PRO A 284 40.14 -36.02 0.66
N GLN A 285 39.49 -35.62 1.76
CA GLN A 285 39.74 -36.20 3.08
C GLN A 285 39.14 -37.61 3.21
N ARG A 286 37.98 -37.87 2.58
CA ARG A 286 37.40 -39.23 2.54
C ARG A 286 38.22 -40.23 1.70
N ARG A 287 38.95 -39.76 0.69
CA ARG A 287 39.85 -40.61 -0.12
C ARG A 287 41.11 -41.01 0.65
N GLN A 288 41.66 -40.12 1.48
CA GLN A 288 42.81 -40.45 2.34
C GLN A 288 42.44 -41.47 3.43
N LEU A 289 41.25 -41.35 4.03
CA LEU A 289 40.78 -42.33 5.03
C LEU A 289 40.54 -43.72 4.44
N ARG A 290 40.03 -43.83 3.20
CA ARG A 290 39.88 -45.13 2.51
C ARG A 290 41.21 -45.75 2.08
N HIS A 291 42.23 -44.95 1.75
CA HIS A 291 43.56 -45.48 1.42
C HIS A 291 44.34 -45.94 2.66
N ARG A 292 44.11 -45.33 3.82
CA ARG A 292 44.73 -45.74 5.09
C ARG A 292 44.13 -47.03 5.64
N SER A 293 42.81 -47.20 5.54
CA SER A 293 42.10 -48.42 5.98
C SER A 293 42.48 -49.67 5.17
N ARG A 294 42.84 -49.54 3.89
CA ARG A 294 43.27 -50.68 3.06
C ARG A 294 44.71 -51.14 3.29
N ARG A 295 45.57 -50.37 3.98
CA ARG A 295 46.95 -50.78 4.29
C ARG A 295 47.11 -51.53 5.61
N VAL A 296 46.03 -51.68 6.39
CA VAL A 296 46.09 -52.26 7.75
C VAL A 296 45.39 -53.64 7.83
N ALA A 297 44.83 -54.14 6.73
CA ALA A 297 44.14 -55.42 6.71
C ALA A 297 44.81 -56.39 5.75
N HIS A 298 45.98 -56.94 6.15
CA HIS A 298 46.51 -58.24 5.73
C HIS A 298 47.68 -58.60 6.67
N PRO A 299 47.53 -59.56 7.60
CA PRO A 299 48.63 -60.43 8.00
C PRO A 299 48.90 -61.50 6.92
#